data_AF-X1A171-F1
#
_entry.id   AF-X1A171-F1
#
_cell.length_a   1.000
_cell.length_b   1.000
_cell.length_c   1.000
_cell.angle_alpha   90.00
_cell.angle_beta   90.00
_cell.angle_gamma   90.00
#
_symmetry.space_group_name_H-M   'P 1'
#
loop_
_entity.id
_entity.type
_entity.pdbx_description
1 polymer ?
#
loop_
_entity_poly.entity_id
_entity_poly.type
_entity_poly.pdbx_seq_one_letter_code
_entity_poly.pdbx_strand_id
1 'polypeptide(L)'
;SAAGPGCHASWRDAGFETVDIAIKAALTGHLVFSTVHTNDSASTVTRLENMNIEPFLISDSVVLIIAQRLVRKLCKKCRVKHNLTPAALVDIGFTEKEALAKTSSSSSKELYNTIASRFKSSILALDRSINFFISKEG
;
A
#
# COMPACT_ATOMS: atom_id res chain seq x y z
N SER A 1 -20.55 -20.15 -21.51
CA SER A 1 -19.81 -19.53 -22.62
C SER A 1 -18.34 -19.74 -22.41
N ALA A 2 -17.75 -20.68 -23.13
CA ALA A 2 -16.38 -21.13 -22.99
C ALA A 2 -15.42 -20.17 -23.70
N ALA A 3 -14.42 -19.66 -22.98
CA ALA A 3 -13.29 -18.95 -23.56
C ALA A 3 -12.32 -19.98 -24.18
N GLY A 4 -11.91 -19.76 -25.43
CA GLY A 4 -11.00 -20.65 -26.17
C GLY A 4 -9.54 -20.59 -25.67
N PRO A 5 -8.67 -21.49 -26.18
CA PRO A 5 -7.33 -21.75 -25.62
C PRO A 5 -6.27 -20.64 -25.81
N GLY A 6 -6.63 -19.46 -26.32
CA GLY A 6 -5.67 -18.39 -26.68
C GLY A 6 -5.66 -17.16 -25.76
N CYS A 7 -6.64 -17.01 -24.87
CA CYS A 7 -6.84 -15.73 -24.16
C CYS A 7 -6.18 -15.66 -22.76
N HIS A 8 -5.50 -16.71 -22.31
CA HIS A 8 -4.96 -16.81 -20.94
C HIS A 8 -3.50 -16.33 -20.78
N ALA A 9 -2.79 -15.99 -21.85
CA ALA A 9 -1.40 -15.55 -21.78
C ALA A 9 -1.22 -14.02 -21.82
N SER A 10 -2.09 -13.29 -22.52
CA SER A 10 -1.88 -11.86 -22.82
C SER A 10 -1.94 -10.91 -21.62
N TRP A 11 -2.64 -11.25 -20.53
CA TRP A 11 -2.82 -10.35 -19.39
C TRP A 11 -1.85 -10.59 -18.24
N ARG A 12 -1.16 -11.73 -18.21
CA ARG A 12 -0.21 -12.05 -17.13
C ARG A 12 1.02 -11.14 -17.16
N ASP A 13 1.44 -10.73 -18.36
CA ASP A 13 2.65 -9.95 -18.58
C ASP A 13 2.37 -8.46 -18.88
N ALA A 14 1.12 -8.01 -18.68
CA ALA A 14 0.71 -6.64 -18.94
C ALA A 14 1.50 -5.67 -18.04
N GLY A 15 2.54 -5.06 -18.60
CA GLY A 15 3.43 -4.11 -17.93
C GLY A 15 4.84 -4.63 -17.64
N PHE A 16 5.17 -5.89 -17.94
CA PHE A 16 6.53 -6.43 -17.75
C PHE A 16 7.58 -5.59 -18.48
N GLU A 17 7.37 -5.32 -19.78
CA GLU A 17 8.30 -4.53 -20.60
C GLU A 17 8.54 -3.14 -19.99
N THR A 18 7.49 -2.47 -19.53
CA THR A 18 7.60 -1.15 -18.89
C THR A 18 8.41 -1.20 -17.60
N VAL A 19 8.18 -2.24 -16.78
CA VAL A 19 8.90 -2.43 -15.51
C VAL A 19 10.36 -2.79 -15.76
N ASP A 20 10.65 -3.65 -16.72
CA ASP A 20 12.01 -4.04 -17.10
C ASP A 20 12.83 -2.83 -17.59
N ILE A 21 12.26 -1.98 -18.44
CA ILE A 21 12.90 -0.74 -18.88
C ILE A 21 13.10 0.22 -17.70
N ALA A 22 12.12 0.36 -16.81
CA ALA A 22 12.21 1.22 -15.63
C ALA A 22 13.33 0.78 -14.67
N ILE A 23 13.46 -0.53 -14.43
CA ILE A 23 14.50 -1.11 -13.58
C ILE A 23 15.88 -0.90 -14.21
N LYS A 24 16.03 -1.14 -15.52
CA LYS A 24 17.29 -0.89 -16.24
C LYS A 24 17.68 0.59 -16.20
N ALA A 25 16.72 1.50 -16.35
CA ALA A 25 16.97 2.93 -16.19
C ALA A 25 17.42 3.29 -14.76
N ALA A 26 16.81 2.68 -13.74
CA ALA A 26 17.21 2.88 -12.35
C ALA A 26 18.64 2.37 -12.06
N LEU A 27 18.99 1.18 -12.55
CA LEU A 27 20.32 0.58 -12.39
C LEU A 27 21.43 1.35 -13.11
N THR A 28 21.10 2.13 -14.14
CA THR A 28 22.04 3.03 -14.82
C THR A 28 22.19 4.39 -14.13
N GLY A 29 21.58 4.58 -12.95
CA GLY A 29 21.74 5.76 -12.11
C GLY A 29 20.66 6.83 -12.29
N HIS A 30 19.56 6.54 -12.99
CA HIS A 30 18.44 7.46 -13.10
C HIS A 30 17.47 7.28 -11.94
N LEU A 31 16.95 8.39 -11.40
CA LEU A 31 15.85 8.33 -10.43
C LEU A 31 14.54 8.13 -11.18
N VAL A 32 13.96 6.94 -11.08
CA VAL A 32 12.73 6.57 -11.78
C VAL A 32 11.55 6.56 -10.81
N PHE A 33 10.46 7.23 -11.20
CA PHE A 33 9.18 7.17 -10.52
C PHE A 33 8.18 6.45 -11.39
N SER A 34 7.50 5.46 -10.81
CA SER A 34 6.44 4.73 -11.47
C SER A 34 5.32 4.41 -10.48
N THR A 35 4.17 3.99 -11.00
CA THR A 35 3.00 3.61 -10.20
C THR A 35 2.58 2.21 -10.57
N VAL A 36 2.29 1.39 -9.55
CA VAL A 36 1.77 0.03 -9.72
C VAL A 36 0.52 -0.14 -8.88
N HIS A 37 -0.42 -0.93 -9.38
CA HIS A 37 -1.69 -1.19 -8.71
C HIS A 37 -1.55 -2.36 -7.72
N THR A 38 -1.23 -2.04 -6.48
CA THR A 38 -1.25 -2.99 -5.35
C THR A 38 -2.01 -2.42 -4.15
N ASN A 39 -2.37 -3.30 -3.21
CA ASN A 39 -3.19 -2.93 -2.05
C ASN A 39 -2.36 -2.34 -0.90
N ASP A 40 -1.09 -2.68 -0.85
CA ASP A 40 -0.11 -2.27 0.16
C ASP A 40 1.29 -2.29 -0.46
N SER A 41 2.27 -1.83 0.32
CA SER A 41 3.66 -1.65 -0.13
C SER A 41 4.45 -2.96 -0.19
N ALA A 42 4.12 -3.98 0.60
CA ALA A 42 4.84 -5.25 0.60
C ALA A 42 4.42 -6.12 -0.58
N SER A 43 3.12 -6.18 -0.87
CA SER A 43 2.54 -6.88 -2.03
C SER A 43 3.04 -6.33 -3.37
N THR A 44 3.62 -5.12 -3.40
CA THR A 44 4.32 -4.60 -4.58
C THR A 44 5.51 -5.46 -4.99
N VAL A 45 6.30 -5.95 -4.03
CA VAL A 45 7.46 -6.83 -4.34
C VAL A 45 6.98 -8.10 -5.01
N THR A 46 6.02 -8.80 -4.37
CA THR A 46 5.41 -10.01 -4.94
C THR A 46 4.74 -9.74 -6.29
N ARG A 47 4.20 -8.54 -6.52
CA ARG A 47 3.63 -8.18 -7.83
C ARG A 47 4.69 -8.07 -8.92
N LEU A 48 5.87 -7.54 -8.62
CA LEU A 48 7.00 -7.47 -9.54
C LEU A 48 7.55 -8.86 -9.86
N GLU A 49 7.65 -9.75 -8.86
CA GLU A 49 8.02 -11.15 -9.07
C GLU A 49 7.01 -11.88 -9.96
N ASN A 50 5.71 -11.69 -9.70
CA ASN A 50 4.64 -12.23 -10.56
C ASN A 50 4.65 -11.69 -11.99
N MET A 51 5.34 -10.58 -12.25
CA MET A 51 5.58 -10.05 -13.59
C MET A 51 6.84 -10.63 -14.24
N ASN A 52 7.52 -11.61 -13.61
CA ASN A 52 8.80 -12.19 -14.03
C ASN A 52 10.00 -11.24 -13.92
N ILE A 53 9.99 -10.33 -12.95
CA ILE A 53 11.18 -9.57 -12.58
C ILE A 53 11.98 -10.37 -11.56
N GLU A 54 13.27 -10.54 -11.83
CA GLU A 54 14.19 -11.24 -10.94
C GLU A 54 14.30 -10.52 -9.58
N PRO A 55 14.19 -11.23 -8.44
CA PRO A 55 14.22 -10.62 -7.10
C PRO A 55 15.46 -9.78 -6.82
N PHE A 56 16.63 -10.18 -7.34
CA PHE A 56 17.86 -9.42 -7.18
C PHE A 56 17.81 -8.05 -7.88
N LEU A 57 17.10 -7.94 -9.00
CA LEU A 57 16.93 -6.66 -9.69
C LEU A 57 16.01 -5.73 -8.89
N ILE A 58 15.01 -6.29 -8.21
CA ILE A 58 14.10 -5.53 -7.35
C ILE A 58 14.86 -4.96 -6.16
N SER A 59 15.66 -5.78 -5.47
CA SER A 59 16.40 -5.34 -4.27
C SER A 59 17.51 -4.34 -4.58
N ASP A 60 18.14 -4.40 -5.75
CA ASP A 60 19.19 -3.45 -6.16
C ASP A 60 18.65 -2.14 -6.74
N SER A 61 17.47 -2.15 -7.39
CA SER A 61 16.93 -0.97 -8.10
C SER A 61 15.88 -0.19 -7.31
N VAL A 62 15.10 -0.85 -6.45
CA VAL A 62 13.99 -0.22 -5.74
C VAL A 62 14.44 0.31 -4.38
N VAL A 63 14.29 1.62 -4.18
CA VAL A 63 14.69 2.29 -2.91
C VAL A 63 13.49 2.50 -1.98
N LEU A 64 12.31 2.77 -2.54
CA LEU A 64 11.14 3.18 -1.77
C LEU A 64 9.85 2.76 -2.46
N ILE A 65 8.92 2.20 -1.67
CA ILE A 65 7.55 1.89 -2.10
C ILE A 65 6.58 2.63 -1.20
N ILE A 66 5.64 3.36 -1.82
CA ILE A 66 4.61 4.12 -1.11
C ILE A 66 3.25 3.58 -1.55
N ALA A 67 2.50 2.99 -0.62
CA ALA A 67 1.09 2.70 -0.84
C ALA A 67 0.24 3.85 -0.27
N GLN A 68 -0.60 4.45 -1.11
CA GLN A 68 -1.41 5.61 -0.75
C GLN A 68 -2.90 5.25 -0.83
N ARG A 69 -3.66 5.61 0.20
CA ARG A 69 -5.12 5.54 0.18
C ARG A 69 -5.71 6.90 0.49
N LEU A 70 -6.71 7.29 -0.31
CA LEU A 70 -7.41 8.56 -0.13
C LEU A 70 -8.69 8.34 0.67
N VAL A 71 -8.68 8.88 1.88
CA VAL A 71 -9.87 9.01 2.71
C VAL A 71 -10.57 10.32 2.38
N ARG A 72 -11.91 10.30 2.34
CA ARG A 72 -12.71 11.53 2.14
C ARG A 72 -12.45 12.50 3.31
N LYS A 73 -12.95 13.73 3.21
CA LYS A 73 -12.99 14.66 4.34
C LYS A 73 -14.43 14.80 4.79
N LEU A 74 -14.67 14.88 6.11
CA LEU A 74 -16.00 15.22 6.60
C LEU A 74 -16.40 16.62 6.15
N CYS A 75 -17.62 16.73 5.62
CA CYS A 75 -18.21 18.02 5.27
C CYS A 75 -18.34 18.90 6.52
N LYS A 76 -17.97 20.18 6.39
CA LYS A 76 -18.05 21.13 7.51
C LYS A 76 -19.49 21.51 7.87
N LYS A 77 -20.44 21.40 6.92
CA LYS A 77 -21.83 21.83 7.06
C LYS A 77 -22.76 20.73 7.61
N CYS A 78 -22.62 19.49 7.14
CA CYS A 78 -23.55 18.39 7.48
C CYS A 78 -22.98 17.32 8.42
N ARG A 79 -21.77 17.51 8.98
CA ARG A 79 -21.22 16.55 9.95
C ARG A 79 -22.04 16.55 11.24
N VAL A 80 -22.28 15.35 11.78
CA VAL A 80 -22.99 15.15 13.05
C VAL A 80 -22.10 14.37 14.01
N LYS A 81 -22.28 14.52 15.32
CA LYS A 81 -21.58 13.69 16.32
C LYS A 81 -22.12 12.26 16.25
N HIS A 82 -21.20 11.30 16.19
CA HIS A 82 -21.53 9.88 16.24
C HIS A 82 -20.87 9.29 17.48
N ASN A 83 -21.67 8.68 18.35
CA ASN A 83 -21.16 7.99 19.53
C ASN A 83 -20.78 6.57 19.12
N LEU A 84 -19.48 6.29 19.07
CA LEU A 84 -18.97 4.93 18.90
C LEU A 84 -18.80 4.28 20.28
N THR A 85 -19.04 2.97 20.36
CA THR A 85 -18.71 2.21 21.55
C THR A 85 -17.19 2.01 21.62
N PRO A 86 -16.59 1.93 22.83
CA PRO A 86 -15.17 1.63 22.96
C PRO A 86 -14.78 0.32 22.26
N ALA A 87 -15.64 -0.70 22.31
CA ALA A 87 -15.45 -1.97 21.62
C ALA A 87 -15.25 -1.79 20.11
N ALA A 88 -16.09 -1.01 19.45
CA ALA A 88 -15.96 -0.76 18.01
C ALA A 88 -14.66 -0.05 17.63
N LEU A 89 -14.08 0.77 18.52
CA LEU A 89 -12.77 1.38 18.28
C LEU A 89 -11.64 0.37 18.45
N VAL A 90 -11.73 -0.53 19.43
CA VAL A 90 -10.75 -1.60 19.63
C VAL A 90 -10.74 -2.54 18.42
N ASP A 91 -11.91 -2.88 17.86
CA ASP A 91 -12.01 -3.71 16.65
C ASP A 91 -11.31 -3.08 15.43
N ILE A 92 -11.24 -1.75 15.37
CA ILE A 92 -10.57 -1.00 14.29
C ILE A 92 -9.07 -0.80 14.59
N GLY A 93 -8.57 -1.36 15.69
CA GLY A 93 -7.14 -1.38 16.06
C GLY A 93 -6.70 -0.25 16.99
N PHE A 94 -7.63 0.44 17.67
CA PHE A 94 -7.27 1.33 18.77
C PHE A 94 -6.95 0.53 20.04
N THR A 95 -6.03 1.04 20.86
CA THR A 95 -5.82 0.46 22.19
C THR A 95 -7.00 0.78 23.11
N GLU A 96 -7.26 -0.05 24.13
CA GLU A 96 -8.35 0.18 25.09
C GLU A 96 -8.27 1.56 25.76
N LYS A 97 -7.04 2.01 26.08
CA LYS A 97 -6.77 3.33 26.66
C LYS A 97 -7.15 4.46 25.71
N GLU A 98 -6.80 4.34 24.42
CA GLU A 98 -7.17 5.33 23.39
C GLU A 98 -8.67 5.34 23.13
N ALA A 99 -9.31 4.17 23.11
CA ALA A 99 -10.75 4.04 22.88
C ALA A 99 -11.55 4.78 23.96
N LEU A 100 -11.23 4.54 25.25
CA LEU A 100 -11.90 5.19 26.39
C LEU A 100 -11.69 6.71 26.42
N ALA A 101 -10.48 7.18 26.08
CA ALA A 101 -10.16 8.60 26.01
C ALA A 101 -10.93 9.32 24.89
N LYS A 102 -11.14 8.66 23.75
CA LYS A 102 -11.82 9.24 22.60
C LYS A 102 -13.34 9.18 22.71
N THR A 103 -13.92 8.18 23.37
CA THR A 103 -15.38 8.10 23.58
C THR A 103 -15.92 9.16 24.54
N SER A 104 -15.10 9.64 25.47
CA SER A 104 -15.53 10.58 26.53
C SER A 104 -15.47 12.06 26.14
N SER A 105 -14.70 12.44 25.11
CA SER A 105 -14.35 13.86 24.88
C SER A 105 -14.35 14.33 23.41
N SER A 106 -14.46 13.44 22.42
CA SER A 106 -14.11 13.83 21.04
C SER A 106 -15.28 14.37 20.21
N SER A 107 -15.01 15.47 19.50
CA SER A 107 -15.83 15.96 18.39
C SER A 107 -15.78 14.97 17.22
N SER A 108 -16.86 14.77 16.46
CA SER A 108 -16.84 13.85 15.31
C SER A 108 -15.83 14.22 14.24
N LYS A 109 -15.36 15.48 14.19
CA LYS A 109 -14.23 15.87 13.33
C LYS A 109 -12.90 15.25 13.79
N GLU A 110 -12.68 15.24 15.10
CA GLU A 110 -11.43 14.80 15.70
C GLU A 110 -11.31 13.28 15.65
N LEU A 111 -12.41 12.59 15.97
CA LEU A 111 -12.51 11.14 15.84
C LEU A 111 -12.26 10.70 14.38
N TYR A 112 -12.94 11.35 13.43
CA TYR A 112 -12.75 11.07 12.02
C TYR A 112 -11.32 11.31 11.55
N ASN A 113 -10.72 12.44 11.92
CA ASN A 113 -9.35 12.75 11.52
C ASN A 113 -8.36 11.72 12.07
N THR A 114 -8.58 11.22 13.29
CA THR A 114 -7.75 10.21 13.93
C THR A 114 -7.87 8.86 13.24
N ILE A 115 -9.10 8.43 12.92
CA ILE A 115 -9.36 7.22 12.15
C ILE A 115 -8.74 7.35 10.75
N ALA A 116 -9.06 8.43 10.04
CA ALA A 116 -8.59 8.74 8.70
C ALA A 116 -7.06 8.82 8.59
N SER A 117 -6.35 9.31 9.62
CA SER A 117 -4.89 9.38 9.60
C SER A 117 -4.21 8.02 9.58
N ARG A 118 -4.84 6.98 10.15
CA ARG A 118 -4.28 5.61 10.16
C ARG A 118 -4.40 4.90 8.81
N PHE A 119 -5.30 5.36 7.94
CA PHE A 119 -5.52 4.74 6.63
C PHE A 119 -4.75 5.40 5.47
N LYS A 120 -4.02 6.50 5.70
CA LYS A 120 -3.55 7.36 4.59
C LYS A 120 -2.41 6.80 3.74
N SER A 121 -1.38 6.23 4.35
CA SER A 121 -0.20 5.79 3.59
C SER A 121 0.63 4.79 4.38
N SER A 122 1.01 3.68 3.73
CA SER A 122 2.11 2.82 4.19
C SER A 122 3.34 3.13 3.34
N ILE A 123 4.47 3.33 4.02
CA ILE A 123 5.75 3.58 3.37
C ILE A 123 6.65 2.41 3.72
N LEU A 124 7.20 1.76 2.70
CA LEU A 124 8.20 0.71 2.84
C LEU A 124 9.49 1.24 2.22
N ALA A 125 10.44 1.61 3.05
CA ALA A 125 11.81 1.88 2.63
C ALA A 125 12.55 0.55 2.54
N LEU A 126 13.18 0.27 1.40
CA LEU A 126 13.96 -0.95 1.23
C LEU A 126 15.34 -0.73 1.84
N ASP A 127 15.53 -1.30 3.03
CA ASP A 127 16.81 -1.31 3.74
C ASP A 127 17.57 -2.62 3.45
N ARG A 128 18.78 -2.75 4.01
CA ARG A 128 19.57 -3.99 3.86
C ARG A 128 18.83 -5.24 4.35
N SER A 129 18.00 -5.12 5.39
CA SER A 129 17.26 -6.26 5.97
C SER A 129 16.16 -6.74 5.02
N ILE A 130 15.39 -5.83 4.45
CA ILE A 130 14.35 -6.13 3.47
C ILE A 130 14.96 -6.63 2.17
N ASN A 131 16.03 -5.99 1.68
CA ASN A 131 16.73 -6.43 0.48
C ASN A 131 17.29 -7.84 0.63
N PHE A 132 17.82 -8.18 1.80
CA PHE A 132 18.26 -9.53 2.09
C PHE A 132 17.12 -10.54 2.03
N PHE A 133 15.93 -10.17 2.50
CA PHE A 133 14.74 -11.03 2.44
C PHE A 133 14.30 -11.29 0.99
N ILE A 134 14.20 -10.23 0.19
CA ILE A 134 13.82 -10.31 -1.23
C ILE A 134 14.80 -11.20 -2.02
N SER A 135 16.10 -11.03 -1.81
CA SER A 135 17.12 -11.80 -2.52
C SER A 135 17.27 -13.26 -2.04
N LYS A 136 16.62 -13.66 -0.93
CA LYS A 136 16.72 -15.01 -0.35
C LYS A 136 15.53 -15.91 -0.68
N GLU A 137 14.40 -15.34 -1.06
CA GLU A 137 13.21 -16.10 -1.48
C GLU A 137 13.16 -16.35 -3.01
N GLY A 138 14.10 -15.77 -3.77
CA GLY A 138 14.30 -16.00 -5.21
C GLY A 138 15.15 -17.21 -5.56
#